data_AF-A0A0S8JCJ5-F1
#
_entry.id   AF-A0A0S8JCJ5-F1
#
_cell.length_a   1.000
_cell.length_b   1.000
_cell.length_c   1.000
_cell.angle_alpha   90.00
_cell.angle_beta   90.00
_cell.angle_gamma   90.00
#
_symmetry.space_group_name_H-M   'P 1'
#
loop_
_entity.id
_entity.type
_entity.pdbx_description
1 polymer ?
#
loop_
_entity_poly.entity_id
_entity_poly.type
_entity_poly.pdbx_seq_one_letter_code
_entity_poly.pdbx_strand_id
1 'polypeptide(L)'
;MKQNKINRRVFIKMASGAVATLGLSTGTLSMLSRKSSASDSLDDPRVIVVSDQNAHSGSQISAEIAQVMMDEAIRQYTGITDIGAAYQSVLPDITANSVIGIKVNCINSLCPTHPVVVNALINGLLQMNFVGNPFPANNIIIWDRSSWSLQYSGYTINSGTTGVRCFGTNTVGYSSTTLNCAGSSQHPSNILTNYCDFLIDFAVMKNHDTAGVTFTMKNHLGSIHNPSGLHGGYCDPYVPALNQQIRDVLDVQESLHIVDAIFGIYYGGPSGSPNMIYDGIILGEDRVAVDAVGRQILDDCGCSTIYRATHIDTAAAVPYNLGTANLNNIEIINIMNPSIAVQNLEVTRSHSDIVLRWSTPEYTGQIKVLRSTVPDFTTFDELAIMNGNTYTDSGVLPSNHKYFYRVLKTW
;
A
#
# COMPACT_ATOMS: atom_id res chain seq x y z
N MET A 1 -37.60 0.66 -28.69
CA MET A 1 -36.27 0.61 -29.35
C MET A 1 -35.23 0.33 -28.29
N LYS A 2 -34.69 -0.90 -28.29
CA LYS A 2 -33.63 -1.34 -27.39
C LYS A 2 -32.29 -0.98 -28.05
N GLN A 3 -31.42 -0.24 -27.36
CA GLN A 3 -30.03 -0.04 -27.78
C GLN A 3 -29.10 -0.96 -26.98
N ASN A 4 -28.15 -1.51 -27.72
CA ASN A 4 -27.30 -2.64 -27.41
C ASN A 4 -26.30 -2.37 -26.27
N LYS A 5 -26.32 -3.22 -25.24
CA LYS A 5 -25.16 -3.44 -24.36
C LYS A 5 -24.19 -4.39 -25.07
N ILE A 6 -22.98 -3.93 -25.33
CA ILE A 6 -21.87 -4.75 -25.84
C ILE A 6 -21.40 -5.65 -24.70
N ASN A 7 -21.46 -6.96 -24.93
CA ASN A 7 -21.07 -7.99 -23.97
C ASN A 7 -19.61 -8.39 -24.23
N ARG A 8 -18.71 -8.14 -23.27
CA ARG A 8 -17.24 -8.29 -23.36
C ARG A 8 -16.73 -9.75 -23.35
N ARG A 9 -17.47 -10.72 -23.90
CA ARG A 9 -17.16 -12.17 -23.77
C ARG A 9 -17.11 -12.99 -25.07
N VAL A 10 -16.78 -12.41 -26.22
CA VAL A 10 -16.71 -13.17 -27.50
C VAL A 10 -15.46 -12.87 -28.33
N PHE A 11 -14.28 -12.93 -27.72
CA PHE A 11 -13.05 -12.97 -28.53
C PHE A 11 -12.00 -13.84 -27.85
N ILE A 12 -12.05 -15.14 -28.16
CA ILE A 12 -10.92 -16.03 -28.49
C ILE A 12 -11.56 -17.40 -28.80
N LYS A 13 -11.83 -17.62 -30.08
CA LYS A 13 -11.98 -18.94 -30.70
C LYS A 13 -11.16 -18.84 -31.97
N MET A 14 -9.92 -19.37 -31.96
CA MET A 14 -9.24 -20.00 -33.09
C MET A 14 -7.75 -20.15 -32.79
N ALA A 15 -7.34 -21.37 -32.43
CA ALA A 15 -6.08 -21.99 -32.84
C ALA A 15 -6.12 -23.46 -32.42
N SER A 16 -6.66 -24.31 -33.30
CA SER A 16 -6.61 -25.77 -33.19
C SER A 16 -5.89 -26.30 -34.43
N GLY A 17 -4.70 -26.89 -34.22
CA GLY A 17 -3.84 -27.49 -35.24
C GLY A 17 -2.37 -27.22 -34.85
N ALA A 18 -1.47 -28.19 -34.69
CA ALA A 18 -1.36 -29.48 -35.34
C ALA A 18 -0.78 -30.57 -34.42
N VAL A 19 -1.13 -31.81 -34.75
CA VAL A 19 -0.54 -33.06 -34.25
C VAL A 19 0.86 -33.23 -34.86
N ALA A 20 1.86 -33.53 -34.03
CA ALA A 20 3.11 -34.14 -34.47
C ALA A 20 3.46 -35.31 -33.54
N THR A 21 3.46 -36.50 -34.11
CA THR A 21 3.76 -37.79 -33.49
C THR A 21 5.27 -38.02 -33.32
N LEU A 22 5.65 -38.32 -32.07
CA LEU A 22 6.69 -39.24 -31.56
C LEU A 22 8.02 -39.45 -32.33
N GLY A 23 9.12 -39.18 -31.62
CA GLY A 23 10.42 -39.84 -31.78
C GLY A 23 11.11 -39.98 -30.42
N LEU A 24 11.28 -41.21 -29.94
CA LEU A 24 11.89 -41.58 -28.65
C LEU A 24 13.41 -41.42 -28.67
N SER A 25 14.00 -40.89 -27.59
CA SER A 25 15.27 -41.41 -27.08
C SER A 25 15.38 -41.21 -25.57
N THR A 26 15.90 -42.25 -24.92
CA THR A 26 15.99 -42.50 -23.49
C THR A 26 17.10 -41.68 -22.84
N GLY A 27 16.77 -40.93 -21.80
CA GLY A 27 17.72 -40.34 -20.87
C GLY A 27 17.02 -39.96 -19.57
N THR A 28 17.40 -40.59 -18.47
CA THR A 28 16.96 -40.25 -17.11
C THR A 28 17.53 -38.88 -16.72
N LEU A 29 16.84 -37.83 -17.15
CA LEU A 29 16.90 -36.52 -16.52
C LEU A 29 15.57 -36.38 -15.78
N SER A 30 15.62 -36.39 -14.44
CA SER A 30 14.51 -35.87 -13.65
C SER A 30 14.45 -34.36 -13.92
N MET A 31 13.83 -33.97 -15.03
CA MET A 31 13.32 -32.63 -15.17
C MET A 31 12.29 -32.48 -14.06
N LEU A 32 12.66 -31.75 -13.00
CA LEU A 32 11.70 -31.06 -12.15
C LEU A 32 10.95 -30.08 -13.06
N SER A 33 9.98 -30.60 -13.81
CA SER A 33 9.00 -29.79 -14.50
C SER A 33 8.18 -29.14 -13.40
N ARG A 34 8.56 -27.92 -13.03
CA ARG A 34 7.66 -27.01 -12.35
C ARG A 34 6.54 -26.76 -13.36
N LYS A 35 5.36 -27.31 -13.11
CA LYS A 35 4.14 -26.82 -13.73
C LYS A 35 4.03 -25.35 -13.34
N SER A 36 4.45 -24.48 -14.25
CA SER A 36 4.05 -23.09 -14.26
C SER A 36 2.65 -23.07 -14.86
N SER A 37 1.68 -22.73 -14.03
CA SER A 37 0.37 -22.31 -14.50
C SER A 37 0.52 -20.83 -14.85
N ALA A 38 0.24 -20.45 -16.09
CA ALA A 38 -0.15 -19.08 -16.35
C ALA A 38 -1.59 -18.96 -15.82
N SER A 39 -1.76 -18.42 -14.61
CA SER A 39 -3.03 -17.76 -14.28
C SER A 39 -3.06 -16.46 -15.07
N ASP A 40 -4.24 -16.04 -15.52
CA ASP A 40 -4.46 -14.66 -15.93
C ASP A 40 -4.20 -13.78 -14.68
N SER A 41 -2.95 -13.41 -14.44
CA SER A 41 -2.48 -12.69 -13.25
C SER A 41 -2.82 -11.19 -13.32
N LEU A 42 -4.04 -10.87 -13.76
CA LEU A 42 -4.60 -9.52 -13.74
C LEU A 42 -5.65 -9.34 -12.63
N ASP A 43 -5.95 -10.39 -11.85
CA ASP A 43 -6.99 -10.40 -10.79
C ASP A 43 -6.46 -10.64 -9.35
N ASP A 44 -5.16 -10.93 -9.17
CA ASP A 44 -4.60 -11.10 -7.81
C ASP A 44 -4.42 -9.72 -7.14
N PRO A 45 -4.85 -9.53 -5.87
CA PRO A 45 -4.64 -8.27 -5.17
C PRO A 45 -3.15 -7.98 -5.01
N ARG A 46 -2.80 -6.72 -5.26
CA ARG A 46 -1.43 -6.21 -5.12
C ARG A 46 -1.23 -5.58 -3.75
N VAL A 47 -0.07 -5.84 -3.14
CA VAL A 47 0.37 -5.18 -1.91
C VAL A 47 1.79 -4.68 -2.10
N ILE A 48 1.99 -3.39 -1.85
CA ILE A 48 3.30 -2.76 -1.90
C ILE A 48 3.88 -2.72 -0.49
N VAL A 49 5.13 -3.14 -0.36
CA VAL A 49 5.91 -3.03 0.88
C VAL A 49 7.13 -2.18 0.56
N VAL A 50 7.14 -0.95 1.04
CA VAL A 50 8.29 -0.04 0.93
C VAL A 50 9.02 -0.05 2.25
N SER A 51 10.35 -0.18 2.25
CA SER A 51 11.17 0.08 3.44
C SER A 51 12.37 0.97 3.11
N ASP A 52 12.81 1.79 4.07
CA ASP A 52 13.99 2.63 3.91
C ASP A 52 14.73 2.82 5.25
N GLN A 53 15.96 2.31 5.34
CA GLN A 53 16.75 2.38 6.58
C GLN A 53 17.06 3.83 7.02
N ASN A 54 16.94 4.82 6.13
CA ASN A 54 17.10 6.23 6.47
C ASN A 54 15.78 6.88 6.94
N ALA A 55 14.69 6.13 7.08
CA ALA A 55 13.39 6.63 7.50
C ALA A 55 13.42 7.21 8.92
N HIS A 56 14.41 6.87 9.74
CA HIS A 56 14.52 7.38 11.10
C HIS A 56 15.97 7.61 11.57
N SER A 57 16.12 8.42 12.60
CA SER A 57 17.35 8.56 13.39
C SER A 57 16.99 8.50 14.87
N GLY A 58 17.43 7.41 15.53
CA GLY A 58 16.89 7.07 16.85
C GLY A 58 15.37 6.87 16.78
N SER A 59 14.60 7.60 17.59
CA SER A 59 13.14 7.53 17.58
C SER A 59 12.47 8.58 16.67
N GLN A 60 13.25 9.39 15.95
CA GLN A 60 12.72 10.48 15.12
C GLN A 60 12.60 10.01 13.68
N ILE A 61 11.41 10.12 13.10
CA ILE A 61 11.13 9.78 11.70
C ILE A 61 11.47 10.98 10.81
N SER A 62 12.18 10.76 9.70
CA SER A 62 12.43 11.79 8.68
C SER A 62 11.18 11.99 7.83
N ALA A 63 10.70 13.25 7.76
CA ALA A 63 9.57 13.61 6.93
C ALA A 63 9.89 13.49 5.43
N GLU A 64 11.12 13.80 5.05
CA GLU A 64 11.58 13.74 3.66
C GLU A 64 11.62 12.29 3.17
N ILE A 65 12.14 11.37 3.97
CA ILE A 65 12.20 9.95 3.61
C ILE A 65 10.81 9.31 3.67
N ALA A 66 9.99 9.65 4.67
CA ALA A 66 8.60 9.20 4.72
C ALA A 66 7.80 9.65 3.48
N GLN A 67 8.05 10.87 2.97
CA GLN A 67 7.46 11.33 1.70
C GLN A 67 7.90 10.46 0.53
N VAL A 68 9.20 10.22 0.38
CA VAL A 68 9.74 9.36 -0.69
C VAL A 68 9.11 7.97 -0.63
N MET A 69 9.01 7.37 0.55
CA MET A 69 8.43 6.03 0.71
C MET A 69 6.95 5.98 0.35
N MET A 70 6.15 6.97 0.79
CA MET A 70 4.72 7.03 0.50
C MET A 70 4.45 7.28 -0.98
N ASP A 71 5.20 8.20 -1.60
CA ASP A 71 5.11 8.50 -3.03
C ASP A 71 5.47 7.27 -3.87
N GLU A 72 6.53 6.55 -3.50
CA GLU A 72 6.93 5.32 -4.16
C GLU A 72 5.89 4.21 -3.99
N ALA A 73 5.28 4.08 -2.81
CA ALA A 73 4.25 3.08 -2.56
C ALA A 73 3.06 3.25 -3.51
N ILE A 74 2.53 4.48 -3.65
CA ILE A 74 1.36 4.72 -4.52
C ILE A 74 1.72 4.63 -6.01
N ARG A 75 2.92 5.06 -6.39
CA ARG A 75 3.42 4.94 -7.78
C ARG A 75 3.53 3.49 -8.21
N GLN A 76 4.16 2.65 -7.38
CA GLN A 76 4.34 1.24 -7.69
C GLN A 76 3.01 0.47 -7.63
N TYR A 77 2.10 0.89 -6.75
CA TYR A 77 0.75 0.34 -6.72
C TYR A 77 0.00 0.58 -8.05
N THR A 78 -0.02 1.84 -8.51
CA THR A 78 -0.83 2.29 -9.65
C THR A 78 -0.15 2.18 -11.01
N GLY A 79 1.19 2.15 -11.05
CA GLY A 79 1.98 2.33 -12.26
C GLY A 79 1.95 3.76 -12.83
N ILE A 80 1.50 4.76 -12.04
CA ILE A 80 1.35 6.15 -12.46
C ILE A 80 2.40 7.03 -11.77
N THR A 81 3.29 7.67 -12.54
CA THR A 81 4.38 8.51 -12.02
C THR A 81 3.89 9.83 -11.40
N ASP A 82 2.82 10.42 -11.93
CA ASP A 82 2.26 11.66 -11.35
C ASP A 82 1.50 11.35 -10.06
N ILE A 83 1.91 11.94 -8.93
CA ILE A 83 1.37 11.60 -7.61
C ILE A 83 -0.12 11.95 -7.50
N GLY A 84 -0.52 13.11 -8.00
CA GLY A 84 -1.92 13.53 -8.00
C GLY A 84 -2.80 12.57 -8.80
N ALA A 85 -2.38 12.21 -10.01
CA ALA A 85 -3.09 11.25 -10.84
C ALA A 85 -3.10 9.83 -10.23
N ALA A 86 -2.02 9.42 -9.57
CA ALA A 86 -1.96 8.13 -8.88
C ALA A 86 -3.02 8.04 -7.77
N TYR A 87 -3.12 9.05 -6.89
CA TYR A 87 -4.16 9.09 -5.85
C TYR A 87 -5.57 9.22 -6.44
N GLN A 88 -5.77 10.02 -7.49
CA GLN A 88 -7.07 10.09 -8.17
C GLN A 88 -7.51 8.73 -8.74
N SER A 89 -6.57 7.87 -9.15
CA SER A 89 -6.90 6.56 -9.75
C SER A 89 -7.46 5.54 -8.75
N VAL A 90 -7.07 5.63 -7.48
CA VAL A 90 -7.54 4.73 -6.39
C VAL A 90 -8.72 5.31 -5.61
N LEU A 91 -9.17 6.51 -5.98
CA LEU A 91 -10.34 7.20 -5.42
C LEU A 91 -11.34 7.45 -6.56
N PRO A 92 -11.97 6.41 -7.12
CA PRO A 92 -12.79 6.57 -8.31
C PRO A 92 -13.97 7.50 -8.02
N ASP A 93 -14.34 8.32 -9.02
CA ASP A 93 -15.41 9.32 -8.93
C ASP A 93 -15.19 10.44 -7.89
N ILE A 94 -13.98 10.57 -7.33
CA ILE A 94 -13.64 11.70 -6.45
C ILE A 94 -13.81 13.04 -7.16
N THR A 95 -14.32 14.03 -6.43
CA THR A 95 -14.47 15.41 -6.91
C THR A 95 -13.83 16.39 -5.94
N ALA A 96 -13.67 17.65 -6.35
CA ALA A 96 -13.19 18.71 -5.46
C ALA A 96 -14.12 18.98 -4.25
N ASN A 97 -15.34 18.43 -4.24
CA ASN A 97 -16.28 18.54 -3.11
C ASN A 97 -16.26 17.31 -2.20
N SER A 98 -15.67 16.20 -2.67
CA SER A 98 -15.59 14.96 -1.90
C SER A 98 -14.69 15.15 -0.68
N VAL A 99 -14.96 14.42 0.40
CA VAL A 99 -14.20 14.45 1.65
C VAL A 99 -13.54 13.09 1.89
N ILE A 100 -12.24 13.11 2.18
CA ILE A 100 -11.44 11.93 2.52
C ILE A 100 -11.24 11.86 4.04
N GLY A 101 -11.70 10.77 4.66
CA GLY A 101 -11.35 10.41 6.02
C GLY A 101 -10.08 9.55 6.05
N ILE A 102 -9.15 9.88 6.94
CA ILE A 102 -7.95 9.08 7.24
C ILE A 102 -8.11 8.53 8.66
N LYS A 103 -8.44 7.24 8.77
CA LYS A 103 -8.59 6.58 10.06
C LYS A 103 -7.23 6.15 10.59
N VAL A 104 -6.71 6.90 11.56
CA VAL A 104 -5.43 6.58 12.21
C VAL A 104 -5.62 5.69 13.43
N ASN A 105 -4.54 5.08 13.93
CA ASN A 105 -4.54 4.29 15.16
C ASN A 105 -3.76 5.02 16.27
N CYS A 106 -4.47 5.56 17.26
CA CYS A 106 -3.90 6.33 18.37
C CYS A 106 -4.19 5.72 19.74
N ILE A 107 -4.62 4.45 19.81
CA ILE A 107 -4.97 3.79 21.08
C ILE A 107 -3.77 3.70 22.04
N ASN A 108 -2.58 3.58 21.48
CA ASN A 108 -1.32 3.55 22.20
C ASN A 108 -0.45 4.68 21.66
N SER A 109 -0.33 5.76 22.41
CA SER A 109 0.43 6.95 22.02
C SER A 109 1.95 6.71 21.98
N LEU A 110 2.45 5.59 22.50
CA LEU A 110 3.86 5.22 22.35
C LEU A 110 4.18 4.64 20.96
N CYS A 111 3.17 4.11 20.28
CA CYS A 111 3.28 3.55 18.93
C CYS A 111 1.97 3.82 18.16
N PRO A 112 1.68 5.10 17.85
CA PRO A 112 0.54 5.46 17.03
C PRO A 112 0.87 5.26 15.55
N THR A 113 -0.11 5.37 14.67
CA THR A 113 0.19 5.79 13.29
C THR A 113 0.90 7.15 13.38
N HIS A 114 2.12 7.27 12.87
CA HIS A 114 2.93 8.44 13.15
C HIS A 114 2.45 9.66 12.33
N PRO A 115 2.26 10.84 12.94
CA PRO A 115 1.82 12.04 12.22
C PRO A 115 2.70 12.38 11.01
N VAL A 116 4.01 12.14 11.11
CA VAL A 116 4.98 12.39 10.02
C VAL A 116 4.65 11.55 8.77
N VAL A 117 4.26 10.29 8.94
CA VAL A 117 3.93 9.39 7.83
C VAL A 117 2.52 9.69 7.28
N VAL A 118 1.59 10.07 8.14
CA VAL A 118 0.26 10.55 7.69
C VAL A 118 0.37 11.85 6.89
N ASN A 119 1.27 12.76 7.27
CA ASN A 119 1.54 13.98 6.50
C ASN A 119 2.09 13.67 5.11
N ALA A 120 2.90 12.62 4.94
CA ALA A 120 3.38 12.19 3.63
C ALA A 120 2.22 11.79 2.69
N LEU A 121 1.25 11.03 3.21
CA LEU A 121 0.01 10.70 2.48
C LEU A 121 -0.76 11.97 2.11
N ILE A 122 -0.97 12.87 3.08
CA ILE A 122 -1.72 14.12 2.88
C ILE A 122 -1.08 14.99 1.79
N ASN A 123 0.24 15.16 1.81
CA ASN A 123 0.96 15.92 0.80
C ASN A 123 0.74 15.35 -0.61
N GLY A 124 0.64 14.03 -0.73
CA GLY A 124 0.30 13.35 -1.98
C GLY A 124 -1.16 13.61 -2.41
N LEU A 125 -2.12 13.46 -1.49
CA LEU A 125 -3.54 13.73 -1.76
C LEU A 125 -3.79 15.18 -2.21
N LEU A 126 -3.06 16.15 -1.64
CA LEU A 126 -3.16 17.56 -2.02
C LEU A 126 -2.66 17.84 -3.45
N GLN A 127 -1.87 16.94 -4.05
CA GLN A 127 -1.40 17.08 -5.42
C GLN A 127 -2.46 16.66 -6.46
N MET A 128 -3.56 16.03 -6.05
CA MET A 128 -4.68 15.75 -6.96
C MET A 128 -5.21 17.08 -7.52
N ASN A 129 -5.30 17.16 -8.85
CA ASN A 129 -5.64 18.40 -9.55
C ASN A 129 -7.07 18.33 -10.10
N PHE A 130 -7.90 19.29 -9.69
CA PHE A 130 -9.27 19.47 -10.16
C PHE A 130 -9.40 20.83 -10.83
N VAL A 131 -9.42 20.82 -12.16
CA VAL A 131 -9.63 22.02 -13.01
C VAL A 131 -8.65 23.15 -12.63
N GLY A 132 -7.36 22.81 -12.45
CA GLY A 132 -6.29 23.76 -12.15
C GLY A 132 -6.16 24.13 -10.66
N ASN A 133 -6.93 23.51 -9.77
CA ASN A 133 -6.83 23.71 -8.33
C ASN A 133 -6.41 22.40 -7.63
N PRO A 134 -5.55 22.47 -6.59
CA PRO A 134 -5.25 21.31 -5.76
C PRO A 134 -6.47 20.85 -4.98
N PHE A 135 -6.47 19.59 -4.53
CA PHE A 135 -7.53 19.08 -3.67
C PHE A 135 -7.62 19.91 -2.38
N PRO A 136 -8.82 20.33 -1.94
CA PRO A 136 -8.94 21.20 -0.79
C PRO A 136 -8.45 20.53 0.50
N ALA A 137 -7.49 21.14 1.20
CA ALA A 137 -6.98 20.60 2.45
C ALA A 137 -8.08 20.38 3.51
N ASN A 138 -9.09 21.26 3.55
CA ASN A 138 -10.21 21.10 4.49
C ASN A 138 -11.11 19.90 4.15
N ASN A 139 -11.00 19.33 2.95
CA ASN A 139 -11.68 18.09 2.58
C ASN A 139 -10.92 16.84 3.04
N ILE A 140 -9.86 16.98 3.83
CA ILE A 140 -9.17 15.85 4.46
C ILE A 140 -9.45 15.89 5.97
N ILE A 141 -9.85 14.75 6.54
CA ILE A 141 -10.10 14.57 7.97
C ILE A 141 -9.20 13.46 8.51
N ILE A 142 -8.25 13.78 9.37
CA ILE A 142 -7.55 12.80 10.21
C ILE A 142 -8.41 12.49 11.43
N TRP A 143 -8.65 11.22 11.73
CA TRP A 143 -9.52 10.89 12.87
C TRP A 143 -9.22 9.54 13.52
N ASP A 144 -9.64 9.43 14.77
CA ASP A 144 -9.73 8.17 15.55
C ASP A 144 -10.91 8.26 16.54
N ARG A 145 -10.98 7.37 17.53
CA ARG A 145 -12.01 7.35 18.58
C ARG A 145 -12.12 8.66 19.34
N SER A 146 -11.00 9.34 19.62
CA SER A 146 -11.02 10.54 20.43
C SER A 146 -9.95 11.60 20.10
N SER A 147 -10.31 12.87 20.28
CA SER A 147 -9.39 13.99 20.08
C SER A 147 -8.21 13.97 21.06
N TRP A 148 -8.41 13.49 22.29
CA TRP A 148 -7.30 13.41 23.24
C TRP A 148 -6.28 12.32 22.85
N SER A 149 -6.70 11.19 22.27
CA SER A 149 -5.75 10.16 21.83
C SER A 149 -4.93 10.64 20.64
N LEU A 150 -5.55 11.38 19.73
CA LEU A 150 -4.88 12.09 18.64
C LEU A 150 -3.83 13.07 19.20
N GLN A 151 -4.19 13.93 20.15
CA GLN A 151 -3.25 14.88 20.78
C GLN A 151 -2.08 14.18 21.48
N TYR A 152 -2.34 13.14 22.26
CA TYR A 152 -1.28 12.37 22.92
C TYR A 152 -0.37 11.64 21.94
N SER A 153 -0.86 11.35 20.74
CA SER A 153 -0.08 10.75 19.64
C SER A 153 0.65 11.77 18.78
N GLY A 154 0.64 13.06 19.16
CA GLY A 154 1.36 14.12 18.47
C GLY A 154 0.61 14.81 17.33
N TYR A 155 -0.69 14.50 17.13
CA TYR A 155 -1.50 15.22 16.15
C TYR A 155 -1.97 16.58 16.68
N THR A 156 -2.05 17.56 15.79
CA THR A 156 -2.65 18.87 16.07
C THR A 156 -4.13 18.83 15.73
N ILE A 157 -5.01 19.08 16.71
CA ILE A 157 -6.46 19.10 16.50
C ILE A 157 -6.87 20.32 15.68
N ASN A 158 -7.72 20.09 14.68
CA ASN A 158 -8.30 21.13 13.85
C ASN A 158 -9.73 20.76 13.47
N SER A 159 -10.70 21.54 13.96
CA SER A 159 -12.11 21.43 13.56
C SER A 159 -12.59 22.68 12.80
N GLY A 160 -11.67 23.55 12.39
CA GLY A 160 -11.95 24.76 11.64
C GLY A 160 -12.20 24.52 10.15
N THR A 161 -12.45 25.62 9.44
CA THR A 161 -12.77 25.64 8.00
C THR A 161 -11.54 25.80 7.10
N THR A 162 -10.34 25.83 7.66
CA THR A 162 -9.08 25.97 6.93
C THR A 162 -8.08 24.90 7.34
N GLY A 163 -7.24 24.48 6.39
CA GLY A 163 -6.27 23.39 6.60
C GLY A 163 -6.92 22.01 6.79
N VAL A 164 -6.08 20.99 6.94
CA VAL A 164 -6.52 19.61 7.20
C VAL A 164 -7.22 19.52 8.54
N ARG A 165 -8.40 18.90 8.56
CA ARG A 165 -9.16 18.68 9.80
C ARG A 165 -8.57 17.49 10.56
N CYS A 166 -8.59 17.57 11.87
CA CYS A 166 -8.13 16.51 12.77
C CYS A 166 -8.98 16.53 14.04
N PHE A 167 -9.85 15.53 14.22
CA PHE A 167 -10.71 15.42 15.40
C PHE A 167 -11.20 13.99 15.59
N GLY A 168 -11.53 13.63 16.83
CA GLY A 168 -12.01 12.29 17.15
C GLY A 168 -13.52 12.15 17.06
N THR A 169 -13.97 10.90 16.99
CA THR A 169 -15.40 10.54 17.02
C THR A 169 -16.14 11.12 18.23
N ASN A 170 -15.45 11.26 19.38
CA ASN A 170 -16.03 11.84 20.58
C ASN A 170 -16.55 13.29 20.43
N THR A 171 -16.18 14.01 19.36
CA THR A 171 -16.68 15.37 19.09
C THR A 171 -17.92 15.40 18.22
N VAL A 172 -18.18 14.34 17.44
CA VAL A 172 -19.30 14.26 16.49
C VAL A 172 -20.30 13.15 16.83
N GLY A 173 -19.96 12.26 17.76
CA GLY A 173 -20.80 11.14 18.19
C GLY A 173 -20.88 9.99 17.19
N TYR A 174 -21.79 9.07 17.46
CA TYR A 174 -22.06 7.89 16.63
C TYR A 174 -23.38 8.06 15.87
N SER A 175 -23.45 7.44 14.70
CA SER A 175 -24.63 7.44 13.82
C SER A 175 -25.75 6.58 14.41
N SER A 176 -27.00 6.90 14.03
CA SER A 176 -28.16 6.03 14.31
C SER A 176 -28.17 4.77 13.45
N THR A 177 -27.37 4.71 12.38
CA THR A 177 -27.18 3.49 11.58
C THR A 177 -26.74 2.34 12.47
N THR A 178 -27.35 1.18 12.30
CA THR A 178 -27.05 -0.04 13.08
C THR A 178 -26.32 -1.04 12.20
N LEU A 179 -25.12 -1.44 12.64
CA LEU A 179 -24.31 -2.51 12.05
C LEU A 179 -24.50 -3.78 12.89
N ASN A 180 -24.91 -4.87 12.24
CA ASN A 180 -25.02 -6.18 12.89
C ASN A 180 -23.70 -6.96 12.75
N CYS A 181 -22.83 -6.80 13.73
CA CYS A 181 -21.52 -7.44 13.73
C CYS A 181 -21.63 -8.81 14.42
N ALA A 182 -22.02 -9.84 13.66
CA ALA A 182 -22.19 -11.22 14.15
C ALA A 182 -23.09 -11.32 15.41
N GLY A 183 -24.23 -10.62 15.38
CA GLY A 183 -25.20 -10.57 16.49
C GLY A 183 -24.95 -9.43 17.48
N SER A 184 -23.80 -8.75 17.42
CA SER A 184 -23.57 -7.54 18.20
C SER A 184 -24.08 -6.31 17.45
N SER A 185 -25.01 -5.57 18.03
CA SER A 185 -25.45 -4.26 17.52
C SER A 185 -24.36 -3.22 17.73
N GLN A 186 -23.95 -2.52 16.66
CA GLN A 186 -22.94 -1.48 16.69
C GLN A 186 -23.41 -0.22 15.97
N HIS A 187 -22.98 0.94 16.45
CA HIS A 187 -23.21 2.24 15.82
C HIS A 187 -21.86 2.81 15.36
N PRO A 188 -21.67 3.09 14.06
CA PRO A 188 -20.42 3.62 13.54
C PRO A 188 -20.28 5.11 13.90
N SER A 189 -19.04 5.60 13.89
CA SER A 189 -18.73 7.02 14.03
C SER A 189 -19.51 7.83 12.99
N ASN A 190 -20.03 9.00 13.38
CA ASN A 190 -20.60 9.92 12.40
C ASN A 190 -19.57 10.33 11.36
N ILE A 191 -18.26 10.23 11.64
CA ILE A 191 -17.22 10.53 10.64
C ILE A 191 -17.38 9.61 9.43
N LEU A 192 -17.57 8.31 9.66
CA LEU A 192 -17.73 7.29 8.61
C LEU A 192 -19.03 7.40 7.81
N THR A 193 -20.04 8.09 8.33
CA THR A 193 -21.37 8.12 7.67
C THR A 193 -21.73 9.49 7.12
N ASN A 194 -21.35 10.56 7.82
CA ASN A 194 -21.86 11.91 7.56
C ASN A 194 -20.76 12.92 7.22
N TYR A 195 -19.48 12.58 7.38
CA TYR A 195 -18.39 13.54 7.19
C TYR A 195 -17.42 13.17 6.06
N CYS A 196 -17.28 11.90 5.67
CA CYS A 196 -16.41 11.51 4.57
C CYS A 196 -17.13 10.65 3.54
N ASP A 197 -16.75 10.84 2.27
CA ASP A 197 -17.18 10.05 1.12
C ASP A 197 -16.19 8.90 0.84
N PHE A 198 -14.91 9.14 1.08
CA PHE A 198 -13.83 8.15 0.93
C PHE A 198 -13.12 7.90 2.24
N LEU A 199 -12.68 6.67 2.45
CA LEU A 199 -11.92 6.25 3.62
C LEU A 199 -10.57 5.66 3.21
N ILE A 200 -9.50 6.20 3.81
CA ILE A 200 -8.19 5.57 3.86
C ILE A 200 -7.98 5.08 5.29
N ASP A 201 -7.83 3.77 5.46
CA ASP A 201 -7.50 3.19 6.75
C ASP A 201 -5.99 3.13 6.93
N PHE A 202 -5.46 3.83 7.94
CA PHE A 202 -4.04 3.98 8.16
C PHE A 202 -3.66 3.48 9.55
N ALA A 203 -3.44 2.18 9.64
CA ALA A 203 -3.07 1.48 10.85
C ALA A 203 -1.55 1.56 11.13
N VAL A 204 -1.12 0.89 12.20
CA VAL A 204 0.28 0.77 12.60
C VAL A 204 0.60 -0.69 12.96
N MET A 205 1.84 -1.10 12.68
CA MET A 205 2.34 -2.47 12.80
C MET A 205 2.38 -2.93 14.27
N LYS A 206 1.32 -3.58 14.74
CA LYS A 206 1.21 -4.03 16.13
C LYS A 206 0.56 -5.39 16.28
N ASN A 207 1.16 -6.19 17.16
CA ASN A 207 0.55 -7.37 17.72
C ASN A 207 -0.56 -6.99 18.72
N HIS A 208 -1.39 -7.97 19.07
CA HIS A 208 -2.40 -7.85 20.10
C HIS A 208 -2.49 -9.15 20.89
N ASP A 209 -2.40 -9.08 22.22
CA ASP A 209 -2.47 -10.24 23.13
C ASP A 209 -3.66 -11.19 22.87
N THR A 210 -4.81 -10.64 22.52
CA THR A 210 -6.07 -11.35 22.31
C THR A 210 -6.26 -11.72 20.85
N ALA A 211 -6.30 -10.74 19.94
CA ALA A 211 -6.64 -10.96 18.52
C ALA A 211 -5.46 -11.40 17.65
N GLY A 212 -4.26 -11.52 18.21
CA GLY A 212 -3.03 -11.79 17.48
C GLY A 212 -2.38 -10.54 16.92
N VAL A 213 -3.10 -9.79 16.10
CA VAL A 213 -2.66 -8.53 15.46
C VAL A 213 -3.76 -7.47 15.47
N THR A 214 -3.40 -6.22 15.16
CA THR A 214 -4.38 -5.14 14.97
C THR A 214 -4.58 -4.76 13.51
N PHE A 215 -3.54 -4.24 12.87
CA PHE A 215 -3.52 -3.72 11.50
C PHE A 215 -4.82 -3.01 11.09
N THR A 216 -5.23 -3.14 9.83
CA THR A 216 -6.28 -2.32 9.20
C THR A 216 -7.67 -2.78 9.64
N MET A 217 -8.00 -4.07 9.49
CA MET A 217 -9.33 -4.55 9.83
C MET A 217 -9.71 -4.34 11.31
N LYS A 218 -8.80 -4.56 12.27
CA LYS A 218 -9.10 -4.29 13.70
C LYS A 218 -9.06 -2.80 14.03
N ASN A 219 -8.47 -1.94 13.19
CA ASN A 219 -8.43 -0.50 13.41
C ASN A 219 -9.85 0.09 13.53
N HIS A 220 -10.81 -0.51 12.84
CA HIS A 220 -12.23 -0.15 12.89
C HIS A 220 -12.93 -0.41 14.23
N LEU A 221 -12.33 -1.15 15.17
CA LEU A 221 -12.84 -1.15 16.54
C LEU A 221 -12.82 0.27 17.14
N GLY A 222 -11.91 1.15 16.70
CA GLY A 222 -11.91 2.57 17.05
C GLY A 222 -13.03 3.39 16.38
N SER A 223 -13.79 2.79 15.48
CA SER A 223 -14.79 3.47 14.64
C SER A 223 -16.24 3.20 15.07
N ILE A 224 -16.47 2.48 16.17
CA ILE A 224 -17.79 2.07 16.65
C ILE A 224 -17.99 2.40 18.13
N HIS A 225 -19.25 2.50 18.56
CA HIS A 225 -19.58 2.94 19.92
C HIS A 225 -19.20 1.96 21.03
N ASN A 226 -19.19 0.65 20.76
CA ASN A 226 -18.95 -0.38 21.77
C ASN A 226 -17.98 -1.46 21.28
N PRO A 227 -16.69 -1.13 21.10
CA PRO A 227 -15.68 -2.10 20.64
C PRO A 227 -15.47 -3.26 21.62
N SER A 228 -15.69 -3.06 22.91
CA SER A 228 -15.55 -4.12 23.92
C SER A 228 -16.47 -5.31 23.63
N GLY A 229 -17.65 -5.06 23.05
CA GLY A 229 -18.58 -6.12 22.63
C GLY A 229 -18.05 -7.04 21.53
N LEU A 230 -16.98 -6.65 20.83
CA LEU A 230 -16.39 -7.39 19.70
C LEU A 230 -15.10 -8.15 20.07
N HIS A 231 -14.79 -8.31 21.36
CA HIS A 231 -13.57 -9.00 21.82
C HIS A 231 -13.75 -10.51 22.11
N GLY A 232 -14.98 -11.02 22.01
CA GLY A 232 -15.23 -12.46 22.12
C GLY A 232 -14.53 -13.24 21.01
N GLY A 233 -14.19 -14.52 21.26
CA GLY A 233 -13.60 -15.40 20.24
C GLY A 233 -12.29 -14.89 19.63
N TYR A 234 -11.47 -14.15 20.39
CA TYR A 234 -10.25 -13.50 19.87
C TYR A 234 -10.54 -12.45 18.79
N CYS A 235 -11.69 -11.77 18.90
CA CYS A 235 -12.23 -10.87 17.89
C CYS A 235 -12.68 -11.54 16.57
N ASP A 236 -12.76 -12.87 16.53
CA ASP A 236 -13.23 -13.66 15.40
C ASP A 236 -14.59 -14.31 15.76
N PRO A 237 -15.68 -14.06 14.99
CA PRO A 237 -15.73 -13.41 13.68
C PRO A 237 -16.13 -11.93 13.72
N TYR A 238 -15.98 -11.26 14.86
CA TYR A 238 -16.47 -9.90 15.05
C TYR A 238 -15.73 -8.84 14.21
N VAL A 239 -14.42 -8.95 14.04
CA VAL A 239 -13.63 -8.06 13.16
C VAL A 239 -14.01 -8.25 11.69
N PRO A 240 -14.09 -9.49 11.15
CA PRO A 240 -14.63 -9.75 9.82
C PRO A 240 -16.05 -9.21 9.66
N ALA A 241 -16.93 -9.44 10.64
CA ALA A 241 -18.31 -8.97 10.58
C ALA A 241 -18.40 -7.45 10.57
N LEU A 242 -17.59 -6.75 11.37
CA LEU A 242 -17.55 -5.29 11.35
C LEU A 242 -17.11 -4.75 9.98
N ASN A 243 -16.03 -5.28 9.42
CA ASN A 243 -15.51 -4.85 8.12
C ASN A 243 -16.51 -5.14 6.98
N GLN A 244 -17.21 -6.27 7.03
CA GLN A 244 -18.32 -6.56 6.13
C GLN A 244 -19.45 -5.54 6.26
N GLN A 245 -19.84 -5.18 7.48
CA GLN A 245 -20.89 -4.18 7.68
C GLN A 245 -20.46 -2.79 7.20
N ILE A 246 -19.18 -2.42 7.35
CA ILE A 246 -18.65 -1.16 6.79
C ILE A 246 -18.78 -1.18 5.26
N ARG A 247 -18.30 -2.24 4.60
CA ARG A 247 -18.37 -2.40 3.13
C ARG A 247 -19.80 -2.46 2.58
N ASP A 248 -20.69 -3.19 3.26
CA ASP A 248 -22.00 -3.58 2.70
C ASP A 248 -23.16 -2.66 3.13
N VAL A 249 -23.01 -1.89 4.22
CA VAL A 249 -24.09 -1.08 4.82
C VAL A 249 -23.82 0.42 4.75
N LEU A 250 -22.56 0.85 4.73
CA LEU A 250 -22.21 2.28 4.71
C LEU A 250 -21.98 2.77 3.29
N ASP A 251 -22.27 4.05 3.04
CA ASP A 251 -22.06 4.68 1.74
C ASP A 251 -20.60 5.12 1.51
N VAL A 252 -19.77 5.12 2.56
CA VAL A 252 -18.36 5.51 2.47
C VAL A 252 -17.58 4.50 1.64
N GLN A 253 -16.79 4.99 0.69
CA GLN A 253 -15.96 4.17 -0.15
C GLN A 253 -14.58 3.95 0.49
N GLU A 254 -14.32 2.72 0.93
CA GLU A 254 -12.98 2.31 1.34
C GLU A 254 -12.07 2.24 0.11
N SER A 255 -10.94 2.96 0.20
CA SER A 255 -10.06 3.21 -0.94
C SER A 255 -8.70 2.57 -0.73
N LEU A 256 -7.97 2.94 0.32
CA LEU A 256 -6.64 2.40 0.60
C LEU A 256 -6.52 1.91 2.04
N HIS A 257 -5.76 0.83 2.21
CA HIS A 257 -5.41 0.23 3.48
C HIS A 257 -3.89 0.29 3.64
N ILE A 258 -3.45 0.97 4.69
CA ILE A 258 -2.03 1.30 4.91
C ILE A 258 -1.63 0.87 6.32
N VAL A 259 -0.47 0.26 6.45
CA VAL A 259 0.16 -0.02 7.75
C VAL A 259 1.47 0.77 7.83
N ASP A 260 1.54 1.70 8.79
CA ASP A 260 2.78 2.30 9.24
C ASP A 260 3.59 1.24 10.00
N ALA A 261 4.73 0.85 9.43
CA ALA A 261 5.62 -0.16 9.96
C ALA A 261 7.03 0.38 10.18
N ILE A 262 7.23 1.70 10.27
CA ILE A 262 8.57 2.26 10.58
C ILE A 262 9.00 1.76 11.96
N PHE A 263 8.13 1.98 12.94
CA PHE A 263 8.20 1.35 14.25
C PHE A 263 6.97 0.48 14.49
N GLY A 264 7.16 -0.60 15.25
CA GLY A 264 6.06 -1.51 15.57
C GLY A 264 6.19 -2.18 16.92
N ILE A 265 5.23 -3.04 17.20
CA ILE A 265 5.18 -3.87 18.41
C ILE A 265 4.95 -5.32 18.00
N TYR A 266 5.95 -6.18 18.16
CA TYR A 266 5.79 -7.62 17.94
C TYR A 266 5.48 -8.38 19.25
N TYR A 267 5.70 -7.76 20.41
CA TYR A 267 5.41 -8.32 21.73
C TYR A 267 4.84 -7.28 22.71
N GLY A 268 3.89 -7.66 23.55
CA GLY A 268 3.33 -6.77 24.59
C GLY A 268 2.27 -5.78 24.11
N GLY A 269 1.81 -5.89 22.86
CA GLY A 269 0.67 -5.13 22.36
C GLY A 269 -0.66 -5.52 23.05
N PRO A 270 -1.65 -4.62 23.06
CA PRO A 270 -1.69 -3.37 22.29
C PRO A 270 -1.02 -2.16 22.99
N SER A 271 -0.65 -2.27 24.27
CA SER A 271 -0.23 -1.13 25.11
C SER A 271 1.28 -1.03 25.38
N GLY A 272 2.08 -1.99 24.92
CA GLY A 272 3.54 -1.98 25.09
C GLY A 272 4.26 -0.81 24.39
N SER A 273 5.52 -0.61 24.72
CA SER A 273 6.40 0.30 23.97
C SER A 273 6.78 -0.32 22.61
N PRO A 274 7.10 0.50 21.59
CA PRO A 274 7.72 -0.01 20.37
C PRO A 274 8.91 -0.91 20.68
N ASN A 275 8.96 -2.07 20.04
CA ASN A 275 10.06 -3.03 20.15
C ASN A 275 10.43 -3.66 18.81
N MET A 276 9.87 -3.15 17.72
CA MET A 276 10.18 -3.52 16.35
C MET A 276 10.59 -2.27 15.57
N ILE A 277 11.61 -2.42 14.72
CA ILE A 277 11.97 -1.47 13.68
C ILE A 277 11.92 -2.26 12.38
N TYR A 278 11.02 -1.87 11.47
CA TYR A 278 10.92 -2.48 10.15
C TYR A 278 11.12 -1.45 9.03
N ASP A 279 11.17 -0.17 9.38
CA ASP A 279 11.49 0.93 8.46
C ASP A 279 10.54 1.02 7.27
N GLY A 280 9.29 0.56 7.42
CA GLY A 280 8.43 0.28 6.28
C GLY A 280 7.03 0.89 6.28
N ILE A 281 6.42 0.86 5.11
CA ILE A 281 5.01 1.17 4.83
C ILE A 281 4.46 0.02 3.98
N ILE A 282 3.31 -0.51 4.37
CA ILE A 282 2.56 -1.52 3.61
C ILE A 282 1.30 -0.85 3.06
N LEU A 283 1.01 -0.98 1.77
CA LEU A 283 -0.10 -0.31 1.10
C LEU A 283 -0.80 -1.22 0.09
N GLY A 284 -2.13 -1.19 0.05
CA GLY A 284 -2.96 -1.81 -1.00
C GLY A 284 -4.46 -1.48 -0.86
N GLU A 285 -5.27 -1.84 -1.86
CA GLU A 285 -6.74 -1.68 -1.79
C GLU A 285 -7.45 -2.88 -1.12
N ASP A 286 -6.86 -4.09 -1.15
CA ASP A 286 -7.40 -5.27 -0.46
C ASP A 286 -6.94 -5.29 1.02
N ARG A 287 -7.87 -4.97 1.93
CA ARG A 287 -7.63 -4.95 3.38
C ARG A 287 -7.11 -6.26 3.95
N VAL A 288 -7.60 -7.39 3.43
CA VAL A 288 -7.24 -8.72 3.93
C VAL A 288 -5.85 -9.07 3.46
N ALA A 289 -5.51 -8.71 2.21
CA ALA A 289 -4.17 -8.90 1.67
C ALA A 289 -3.14 -8.06 2.43
N VAL A 290 -3.45 -6.79 2.71
CA VAL A 290 -2.58 -5.91 3.51
C VAL A 290 -2.34 -6.48 4.91
N ASP A 291 -3.40 -6.92 5.61
CA ASP A 291 -3.28 -7.52 6.93
C ASP A 291 -2.56 -8.89 6.90
N ALA A 292 -2.73 -9.68 5.84
CA ALA A 292 -2.03 -10.95 5.65
C ALA A 292 -0.52 -10.76 5.44
N VAL A 293 -0.12 -9.76 4.64
CA VAL A 293 1.28 -9.38 4.46
C VAL A 293 1.86 -8.83 5.77
N GLY A 294 1.14 -7.94 6.46
CA GLY A 294 1.53 -7.46 7.79
C GLY A 294 1.68 -8.59 8.81
N ARG A 295 0.79 -9.59 8.77
CA ARG A 295 0.84 -10.78 9.63
C ARG A 295 2.12 -11.59 9.38
N GLN A 296 2.50 -11.80 8.13
CA GLN A 296 3.75 -12.49 7.78
C GLN A 296 4.97 -11.72 8.28
N ILE A 297 4.99 -10.40 8.09
CA ILE A 297 6.12 -9.55 8.53
C ILE A 297 6.30 -9.60 10.06
N LEU A 298 5.20 -9.57 10.84
CA LEU A 298 5.28 -9.74 12.29
C LEU A 298 5.71 -11.16 12.70
N ASP A 299 5.28 -12.19 11.96
CA ASP A 299 5.69 -13.57 12.21
C ASP A 299 7.19 -13.76 11.99
N ASP A 300 7.72 -13.21 10.90
CA ASP A 300 9.16 -13.20 10.59
C ASP A 300 9.98 -12.47 11.67
N CYS A 301 9.35 -11.53 12.39
CA CYS A 301 9.92 -10.82 13.53
C CYS A 301 9.77 -11.58 14.87
N GLY A 302 9.22 -12.80 14.86
CA GLY A 302 9.09 -13.66 16.04
C GLY A 302 7.89 -13.32 16.94
N CYS A 303 6.83 -12.73 16.38
CA CYS A 303 5.62 -12.42 17.12
C CYS A 303 4.89 -13.69 17.61
N SER A 304 4.83 -13.90 18.92
CA SER A 304 4.26 -15.11 19.51
C SER A 304 2.73 -15.18 19.46
N THR A 305 2.04 -14.11 19.09
CA THR A 305 0.57 -14.05 19.08
C THR A 305 -0.05 -14.29 17.69
N ILE A 306 0.77 -14.49 16.65
CA ILE A 306 0.30 -14.62 15.25
C ILE A 306 -0.71 -15.76 15.06
N TYR A 307 -0.57 -16.87 15.78
CA TYR A 307 -1.51 -17.99 15.71
C TYR A 307 -2.96 -17.62 16.09
N ARG A 308 -3.18 -16.49 16.77
CA ARG A 308 -4.51 -15.97 17.14
C ARG A 308 -5.11 -15.03 16.09
N ALA A 309 -4.34 -14.61 15.09
CA ALA A 309 -4.80 -13.73 14.02
C ALA A 309 -5.64 -14.46 12.97
N THR A 310 -6.56 -15.32 13.41
CA THR A 310 -7.45 -16.13 12.56
C THR A 310 -8.50 -15.28 11.85
N HIS A 311 -8.82 -14.12 12.41
CA HIS A 311 -9.77 -13.17 11.82
C HIS A 311 -9.38 -12.74 10.40
N ILE A 312 -8.10 -12.77 10.04
CA ILE A 312 -7.64 -12.48 8.67
C ILE A 312 -8.11 -13.58 7.70
N ASP A 313 -7.96 -14.84 8.09
CA ASP A 313 -8.40 -15.98 7.28
C ASP A 313 -9.94 -16.06 7.23
N THR A 314 -10.62 -15.80 8.35
CA THR A 314 -12.08 -15.73 8.41
C THR A 314 -12.62 -14.61 7.52
N ALA A 315 -11.98 -13.43 7.49
CA ALA A 315 -12.36 -12.32 6.62
C ALA A 315 -12.28 -12.67 5.13
N ALA A 316 -11.26 -13.44 4.72
CA ALA A 316 -11.15 -13.94 3.34
C ALA A 316 -12.25 -14.95 2.98
N ALA A 317 -12.67 -15.77 3.95
CA ALA A 317 -13.61 -16.86 3.73
C ALA A 317 -15.07 -16.40 3.62
N VAL A 318 -15.92 -17.30 3.11
CA VAL A 318 -17.39 -17.18 3.19
C VAL A 318 -17.80 -17.17 4.68
N PRO A 319 -18.70 -16.28 5.12
CA PRO A 319 -19.56 -15.40 4.31
C PRO A 319 -18.99 -14.00 4.04
N TYR A 320 -17.82 -13.65 4.58
CA TYR A 320 -17.33 -12.27 4.57
C TYR A 320 -16.79 -11.83 3.20
N ASN A 321 -15.99 -12.69 2.56
CA ASN A 321 -15.41 -12.44 1.23
C ASN A 321 -14.78 -11.04 1.12
N LEU A 322 -13.99 -10.64 2.13
CA LEU A 322 -13.46 -9.28 2.26
C LEU A 322 -12.18 -9.04 1.46
N GLY A 323 -11.55 -10.10 0.95
CA GLY A 323 -10.28 -10.04 0.24
C GLY A 323 -9.53 -11.36 0.30
N THR A 324 -8.21 -11.31 0.09
CA THR A 324 -7.35 -12.50 -0.01
C THR A 324 -6.37 -12.61 1.14
N ALA A 325 -6.40 -13.72 1.90
CA ALA A 325 -5.44 -13.98 2.98
C ALA A 325 -4.27 -14.90 2.57
N ASN A 326 -4.39 -15.63 1.47
CA ASN A 326 -3.36 -16.55 1.01
C ASN A 326 -2.25 -15.78 0.28
N LEU A 327 -1.06 -15.70 0.88
CA LEU A 327 0.11 -15.00 0.32
C LEU A 327 0.50 -15.47 -1.08
N ASN A 328 0.22 -16.71 -1.46
CA ASN A 328 0.52 -17.20 -2.82
C ASN A 328 -0.40 -16.61 -3.90
N ASN A 329 -1.49 -15.96 -3.50
CA ASN A 329 -2.47 -15.31 -4.37
C ASN A 329 -2.42 -13.77 -4.18
N ILE A 330 -1.31 -13.23 -3.67
CA ILE A 330 -1.11 -11.80 -3.49
C ILE A 330 0.16 -11.42 -4.27
N GLU A 331 0.06 -10.41 -5.13
CA GLU A 331 1.24 -9.82 -5.76
C GLU A 331 1.94 -8.89 -4.77
N ILE A 332 2.96 -9.41 -4.09
CA ILE A 332 3.74 -8.63 -3.12
C ILE A 332 4.94 -7.98 -3.83
N ILE A 333 4.95 -6.65 -3.89
CA ILE A 333 6.05 -5.87 -4.48
C ILE A 333 6.84 -5.22 -3.34
N ASN A 334 8.08 -5.67 -3.17
CA ASN A 334 8.99 -5.14 -2.16
C ASN A 334 9.92 -4.08 -2.77
N ILE A 335 9.99 -2.91 -2.15
CA ILE A 335 10.83 -1.78 -2.57
C ILE A 335 11.68 -1.35 -1.39
N MET A 336 12.99 -1.51 -1.52
CA MET A 336 13.94 -1.25 -0.44
C MET A 336 14.77 0.01 -0.74
N ASN A 337 14.94 0.86 0.26
CA ASN A 337 15.73 2.08 0.26
C ASN A 337 15.50 3.01 -0.94
N PRO A 338 14.26 3.41 -1.28
CA PRO A 338 13.99 4.30 -2.40
C PRO A 338 14.74 5.65 -2.29
N SER A 339 15.08 6.12 -1.09
CA SER A 339 15.81 7.38 -0.89
C SER A 339 17.27 7.37 -1.32
N ILE A 340 17.92 6.20 -1.36
CA ILE A 340 19.36 6.12 -1.62
C ILE A 340 19.62 6.35 -3.10
N ALA A 341 20.46 7.31 -3.47
CA ALA A 341 20.80 7.57 -4.87
C ALA A 341 21.53 6.37 -5.53
N VAL A 342 21.45 6.26 -6.85
CA VAL A 342 22.32 5.35 -7.62
C VAL A 342 23.78 5.77 -7.41
N GLN A 343 24.64 4.81 -7.07
CA GLN A 343 26.06 5.04 -6.79
C GLN A 343 26.96 4.32 -7.82
N ASN A 344 28.22 4.73 -7.89
CA ASN A 344 29.28 4.06 -8.65
C ASN A 344 28.91 3.73 -10.11
N LEU A 345 28.29 4.68 -10.83
CA LEU A 345 28.00 4.50 -12.24
C LEU A 345 29.32 4.46 -13.04
N GLU A 346 29.72 3.27 -13.43
CA GLU A 346 30.84 3.00 -14.32
C GLU A 346 30.34 2.87 -15.76
N VAL A 347 30.99 3.59 -16.67
CA VAL A 347 30.71 3.54 -18.11
C VAL A 347 31.96 3.03 -18.80
N THR A 348 31.89 1.80 -19.32
CA THR A 348 33.01 1.12 -19.95
C THR A 348 32.73 0.85 -21.42
N ARG A 349 33.76 0.93 -22.26
CA ARG A 349 33.65 0.59 -23.68
C ARG A 349 33.99 -0.89 -23.88
N SER A 350 33.15 -1.59 -24.65
CA SER A 350 33.43 -2.94 -25.13
C SER A 350 33.18 -2.98 -26.64
N HIS A 351 34.25 -2.97 -27.44
CA HIS A 351 34.16 -2.94 -28.91
C HIS A 351 33.32 -1.75 -29.45
N SER A 352 32.15 -2.05 -30.03
CA SER A 352 31.16 -1.10 -30.55
C SER A 352 30.16 -0.62 -29.51
N ASP A 353 30.17 -1.23 -28.32
CA ASP A 353 29.13 -1.09 -27.31
C ASP A 353 29.65 -0.30 -26.10
N ILE A 354 28.71 0.28 -25.37
CA ILE A 354 28.94 0.90 -24.07
C ILE A 354 28.23 0.07 -23.00
N VAL A 355 28.98 -0.41 -22.02
CA VAL A 355 28.48 -1.16 -20.88
C VAL A 355 28.45 -0.25 -19.66
N LEU A 356 27.26 -0.05 -19.11
CA LEU A 356 27.01 0.66 -17.88
C LEU A 356 26.90 -0.36 -16.75
N ARG A 357 27.52 -0.05 -15.62
CA ARG A 357 27.41 -0.78 -14.36
C ARG A 357 27.23 0.22 -13.25
N TRP A 358 26.36 -0.07 -12.30
CA TRP A 358 26.15 0.80 -11.15
C TRP A 358 25.92 -0.02 -9.89
N SER A 359 25.93 0.63 -8.74
CA SER A 359 25.53 0.04 -7.47
C SER A 359 24.30 0.74 -6.95
N THR A 360 23.25 -0.05 -6.74
CA THR A 360 22.09 0.31 -5.92
C THR A 360 21.92 -0.79 -4.90
N PRO A 361 22.77 -0.84 -3.85
CA PRO A 361 22.66 -1.85 -2.83
C PRO A 361 21.23 -1.86 -2.31
N GLU A 362 20.62 -3.04 -2.29
CA GLU A 362 19.31 -3.29 -1.70
C GLU A 362 18.11 -2.76 -2.50
N TYR A 363 18.21 -1.77 -3.39
CA TYR A 363 17.06 -1.32 -4.20
C TYR A 363 16.57 -2.40 -5.17
N THR A 364 15.30 -2.77 -5.02
CA THR A 364 14.60 -3.81 -5.78
C THR A 364 13.60 -3.26 -6.80
N GLY A 365 13.47 -1.92 -6.89
CA GLY A 365 12.57 -1.25 -7.84
C GLY A 365 13.16 -1.07 -9.24
N GLN A 366 12.46 -0.32 -10.08
CA GLN A 366 12.84 -0.06 -11.47
C GLN A 366 13.86 1.06 -11.63
N ILE A 367 14.70 0.93 -12.66
CA ILE A 367 15.76 1.87 -12.99
C ILE A 367 15.64 2.28 -14.45
N LYS A 368 15.77 3.58 -14.71
CA LYS A 368 15.77 4.17 -16.04
C LYS A 368 17.16 4.57 -16.44
N VAL A 369 17.53 4.18 -17.65
CA VAL A 369 18.81 4.49 -18.27
C VAL A 369 18.59 5.54 -19.34
N LEU A 370 19.27 6.68 -19.21
CA LEU A 370 19.20 7.81 -20.12
C LEU A 370 20.52 8.02 -20.83
N ARG A 371 20.46 8.48 -22.07
CA ARG A 371 21.62 8.91 -22.87
C ARG A 371 21.42 10.31 -23.40
N SER A 372 22.48 11.10 -23.40
CA SER A 372 22.49 12.44 -23.99
C SER A 372 23.77 12.68 -24.79
N THR A 373 23.70 13.57 -25.77
CA THR A 373 24.88 14.14 -26.45
C THR A 373 25.39 15.41 -25.75
N VAL A 374 24.68 15.90 -24.74
CA VAL A 374 25.04 17.08 -23.94
C VAL A 374 25.15 16.73 -22.45
N PRO A 375 26.14 17.29 -21.72
CA PRO A 375 26.44 16.88 -20.34
C PRO A 375 25.35 17.27 -19.33
N ASP A 376 24.55 18.30 -19.62
CA ASP A 376 23.51 18.80 -18.73
C ASP A 376 22.18 18.02 -18.82
N PHE A 377 22.04 17.13 -19.81
CA PHE A 377 20.80 16.40 -20.10
C PHE A 377 19.60 17.31 -20.39
N THR A 378 19.82 18.47 -21.00
CA THR A 378 18.71 19.31 -21.52
C THR A 378 17.92 18.62 -22.63
N THR A 379 18.56 17.69 -23.34
CA THR A 379 17.94 16.75 -24.28
C THR A 379 18.49 15.35 -24.01
N PHE A 380 17.66 14.31 -24.09
CA PHE A 380 18.10 12.93 -23.84
C PHE A 380 17.16 11.90 -24.50
N ASP A 381 17.72 10.72 -24.74
CA ASP A 381 16.99 9.51 -25.10
C ASP A 381 16.79 8.64 -23.85
N GLU A 382 15.59 8.09 -23.68
CA GLU A 382 15.34 7.01 -22.74
C GLU A 382 15.67 5.67 -23.40
N LEU A 383 16.67 4.96 -22.87
CA LEU A 383 17.16 3.72 -23.46
C LEU A 383 16.43 2.49 -22.92
N ALA A 384 16.16 2.48 -21.62
CA ALA A 384 15.51 1.35 -20.95
C ALA A 384 14.89 1.76 -19.62
N ILE A 385 13.84 1.01 -19.23
CA ILE A 385 13.35 0.87 -17.86
C ILE A 385 13.52 -0.61 -17.50
N MET A 386 14.28 -0.89 -16.44
CA MET A 386 14.67 -2.26 -16.10
C MET A 386 14.96 -2.45 -14.62
N ASN A 387 14.92 -3.71 -14.19
CA ASN A 387 15.47 -4.14 -12.90
C ASN A 387 16.91 -4.63 -13.09
N GLY A 388 17.79 -4.33 -12.15
CA GLY A 388 19.19 -4.78 -12.17
C GLY A 388 20.19 -3.63 -12.13
N ASN A 389 21.47 -3.96 -12.33
CA ASN A 389 22.59 -3.05 -12.07
C ASN A 389 23.55 -2.90 -13.25
N THR A 390 23.15 -3.35 -14.44
CA THR A 390 23.95 -3.25 -15.65
C THR A 390 23.08 -3.10 -16.89
N TYR A 391 23.54 -2.29 -17.85
CA TYR A 391 22.89 -2.11 -19.14
C TYR A 391 23.95 -2.02 -20.25
N THR A 392 23.64 -2.54 -21.44
CA THR A 392 24.54 -2.46 -22.60
C THR A 392 23.87 -1.67 -23.71
N ASP A 393 24.39 -0.47 -24.00
CA ASP A 393 24.00 0.31 -25.16
C ASP A 393 24.81 -0.17 -26.37
N SER A 394 24.14 -0.91 -27.25
CA SER A 394 24.79 -1.71 -28.30
C SER A 394 24.96 -0.90 -29.59
N GLY A 395 26.13 -1.00 -30.22
CA GLY A 395 26.38 -0.47 -31.57
C GLY A 395 26.46 1.05 -31.68
N VAL A 396 26.71 1.79 -30.59
CA VAL A 396 26.66 3.26 -30.55
C VAL A 396 27.97 3.92 -31.02
N LEU A 397 29.09 3.21 -30.90
CA LEU A 397 30.42 3.74 -31.23
C LEU A 397 30.95 3.54 -32.68
N PRO A 398 30.11 3.47 -33.74
CA PRO A 398 30.58 3.78 -35.10
C PRO A 398 30.71 5.29 -35.38
N SER A 399 30.21 6.17 -34.50
CA SER A 399 30.11 7.62 -34.74
C SER A 399 30.98 8.46 -33.78
N ASN A 400 31.55 9.58 -34.26
CA ASN A 400 32.43 10.49 -33.51
C ASN A 400 31.74 11.28 -32.37
N HIS A 401 30.59 10.81 -31.85
CA HIS A 401 29.83 11.51 -30.83
C HIS A 401 30.28 11.13 -29.43
N LYS A 402 30.31 12.13 -28.54
CA LYS A 402 30.46 11.93 -27.09
C LYS A 402 29.08 11.74 -26.49
N TYR A 403 28.88 10.63 -25.81
CA TYR A 403 27.65 10.34 -25.08
C TYR A 403 27.86 10.49 -23.58
N PHE A 404 26.83 10.99 -22.92
CA PHE A 404 26.71 11.07 -21.47
C PHE A 404 25.57 10.15 -21.05
N TYR A 405 25.75 9.44 -19.94
CA TYR A 405 24.74 8.52 -19.41
C TYR A 405 24.30 8.94 -18.02
N ARG A 406 23.02 8.75 -17.74
CA ARG A 406 22.44 8.93 -16.41
C ARG A 406 21.59 7.72 -16.09
N VAL A 407 21.77 7.21 -14.88
CA VAL A 407 20.97 6.10 -14.36
C VAL A 407 20.17 6.65 -13.20
N LEU A 408 18.85 6.53 -13.28
CA LEU A 408 17.92 7.08 -12.33
C LEU A 408 17.08 5.94 -11.77
N LYS A 409 16.87 5.93 -10.45
CA LYS A 409 15.70 5.22 -9.93
C LYS A 409 14.47 5.84 -10.57
N THR A 410 13.59 5.00 -11.08
CA THR A 410 12.30 5.49 -11.57
C THR A 410 11.33 5.57 -10.42
N TRP A 411 10.47 6.57 -10.54
CA TRP A 411 9.29 6.74 -9.72
C TRP A 411 8.07 6.55 -10.60
#